data_AF-A0A2S8F432-F1
#
_entry.id   AF-A0A2S8F432-F1
#
_cell.length_a   1.000
_cell.length_b   1.000
_cell.length_c   1.000
_cell.angle_alpha   90.00
_cell.angle_beta   90.00
_cell.angle_gamma   90.00
#
_symmetry.space_group_name_H-M   'P 1'
#
loop_
_entity.id
_entity.type
_entity.pdbx_description
1 polymer ?
#
loop_
_entity_poly.entity_id
_entity_poly.type
_entity_poly.pdbx_seq_one_letter_code
_entity_poly.pdbx_strand_id
1 'polypeptide(L)'
;LLPIPLAIVDFDSVVMIVLVIAIPGAIQMTLGNVIEPMIMGEGLQLHPVTILLSLTFWGMLWGPVGMVLAVPITATMRIVLLRFETTRVIGNLMAGIFPEHM
;
A
#
# COMPACT_ATOMS: atom_id res chain seq x y z
N LEU A 1 12.95 6.23 12.37
CA LEU A 1 13.09 5.52 13.68
C LEU A 1 14.54 5.21 14.08
N LEU A 2 15.46 4.96 13.13
CA LEU A 2 16.88 4.68 13.39
C LEU A 2 17.64 5.64 14.35
N PRO A 3 17.39 6.97 14.40
CA PRO A 3 18.16 7.86 15.28
C PRO A 3 17.67 7.92 16.74
N ILE A 4 16.50 7.36 17.07
CA ILE A 4 15.88 7.54 18.40
C ILE A 4 16.68 6.85 19.52
N PRO A 5 17.11 5.59 19.39
CA PRO A 5 17.89 4.93 20.44
C PRO A 5 19.26 5.58 20.63
N LEU A 6 19.89 6.08 19.56
CA LEU A 6 21.21 6.71 19.60
C LEU A 6 21.17 8.09 20.27
N ALA A 7 20.13 8.88 20.00
CA ALA A 7 19.98 10.21 20.59
C ALA A 7 19.81 10.21 22.11
N ILE A 8 19.30 9.11 22.69
CA ILE A 8 19.15 8.97 24.15
C ILE A 8 20.51 8.66 24.81
N VAL A 9 21.44 8.05 24.07
CA VAL A 9 22.75 7.63 24.60
C VAL A 9 23.82 8.74 24.46
N ASP A 10 23.73 9.57 23.41
CA ASP A 10 24.77 10.57 23.10
C ASP A 10 24.52 11.98 23.68
N PHE A 11 23.27 12.34 24.02
CA PHE A 11 22.94 13.72 24.44
C PHE A 11 22.56 13.81 25.92
N ASP A 12 23.34 14.56 26.71
CA ASP A 12 23.01 14.89 28.11
C ASP A 12 21.90 15.95 28.26
N SER A 13 21.60 16.69 27.18
CA SER A 13 20.62 17.77 27.18
C SER A 13 19.23 17.29 26.76
N VAL A 14 18.28 17.36 27.69
CA VAL A 14 16.86 17.02 27.48
C VAL A 14 16.25 17.76 26.28
N VAL A 15 16.65 19.03 26.07
CA VAL A 15 16.16 19.84 24.93
C VAL A 15 16.60 19.24 23.60
N MET A 16 17.83 18.73 23.52
CA MET A 16 18.38 18.12 22.30
C MET A 16 17.69 16.79 21.99
N ILE A 17 17.45 15.96 23.01
CA ILE A 17 16.70 14.70 22.88
C ILE A 17 15.29 14.97 22.33
N VAL A 18 14.59 15.96 22.88
CA VAL A 18 13.24 16.33 22.41
C VAL A 18 13.25 16.78 20.95
N LEU A 19 14.22 17.62 20.55
CA LEU A 19 14.30 18.10 19.16
C LEU A 19 14.62 16.98 18.17
N VAL A 20 15.50 16.04 18.52
CA VAL A 20 15.85 14.90 17.66
C VAL A 20 14.70 13.91 17.49
N ILE A 21 13.75 13.86 18.42
CA ILE A 21 12.52 13.08 18.27
C ILE A 21 11.47 13.88 17.50
N ALA A 22 11.25 15.14 17.89
CA ALA A 22 10.17 15.96 17.38
C ALA A 22 10.34 16.32 15.90
N ILE A 23 11.53 16.73 15.45
CA ILE A 23 11.75 17.19 14.08
C ILE A 23 11.60 16.03 13.06
N PRO A 24 12.34 14.91 13.18
CA PRO A 24 12.18 13.78 12.27
C PRO A 24 10.83 13.07 12.45
N GLY A 25 10.25 13.11 13.65
CA GLY A 25 8.91 12.61 13.92
C GLY A 25 7.85 13.38 13.14
N ALA A 26 7.87 14.72 13.21
CA ALA A 26 6.96 15.59 12.46
C ALA A 26 7.12 15.42 10.95
N ILE A 27 8.37 15.29 10.46
CA ILE A 27 8.66 15.04 9.04
C ILE A 27 8.09 13.67 8.61
N GLN A 28 8.34 12.60 9.36
CA GLN A 28 7.80 11.27 9.05
C GLN A 28 6.27 11.24 9.10
N MET A 29 5.66 11.89 10.08
CA MET A 29 4.20 12.00 10.16
C MET A 29 3.62 12.73 8.95
N THR A 30 4.23 13.85 8.55
CA THR A 30 3.78 14.62 7.38
C THR A 30 3.99 13.83 6.09
N LEU A 31 5.15 13.18 5.93
CA LEU A 31 5.44 12.35 4.77
C LEU A 31 4.49 11.16 4.66
N GLY A 32 4.43 10.32 5.69
CA GLY A 32 3.66 9.08 5.69
C GLY A 32 2.14 9.28 5.68
N ASN A 33 1.64 10.29 6.39
CA ASN A 33 0.19 10.47 6.55
C ASN A 33 -0.41 11.49 5.59
N VAL A 34 0.37 12.38 4.96
CA VAL A 34 -0.15 13.44 4.08
C VAL A 34 0.45 13.35 2.68
N ILE A 35 1.77 13.34 2.58
CA ILE A 35 2.44 13.41 1.26
C ILE A 35 2.30 12.08 0.52
N GLU A 36 2.54 10.94 1.18
CA GLU A 36 2.38 9.61 0.60
C GLU A 36 0.97 9.37 0.05
N PRO A 37 -0.13 9.56 0.81
CA PRO A 37 -1.47 9.38 0.25
C PRO A 37 -1.79 10.36 -0.88
N MET A 38 -1.29 11.61 -0.80
CA MET A 38 -1.47 12.59 -1.87
C MET A 38 -0.76 12.20 -3.17
N ILE A 39 0.41 11.55 -3.08
CA ILE A 39 1.17 11.06 -4.24
C ILE A 39 0.64 9.70 -4.73
N MET A 40 0.24 8.82 -3.82
CA MET A 40 -0.25 7.47 -4.13
C MET A 40 -1.68 7.47 -4.72
N GLY A 41 -2.35 8.63 -4.73
CA GLY A 41 -3.34 9.02 -5.73
C GLY A 41 -4.70 8.36 -5.55
N GLU A 42 -4.84 7.05 -5.70
CA GLU A 42 -6.12 6.36 -5.55
C GLU A 42 -5.90 4.92 -5.09
N GLY A 43 -6.84 4.40 -4.29
CA GLY A 43 -6.84 3.01 -3.85
C GLY A 43 -6.81 2.04 -5.05
N LEU A 44 -6.43 0.78 -4.81
CA LEU A 44 -6.14 -0.23 -5.86
C LEU A 44 -7.32 -0.57 -6.81
N GLN A 45 -8.48 0.08 -6.66
CA GLN A 45 -9.71 -0.08 -7.46
C GLN A 45 -10.07 -1.56 -7.68
N LEU A 46 -10.09 -2.33 -6.59
CA LEU A 46 -10.49 -3.75 -6.60
C LEU A 46 -11.79 -3.92 -5.82
N HIS A 47 -12.70 -4.72 -6.37
CA HIS A 47 -13.94 -5.06 -5.69
C HIS A 47 -13.66 -6.00 -4.50
N PRO A 48 -14.38 -5.89 -3.37
CA PRO A 48 -14.15 -6.76 -2.20
C PRO A 48 -14.18 -8.26 -2.51
N VAL A 49 -15.06 -8.68 -3.44
CA VAL A 49 -15.13 -10.09 -3.89
C VAL A 49 -13.82 -10.52 -4.56
N THR A 50 -13.22 -9.68 -5.39
CA THR A 50 -11.93 -9.97 -6.03
C THR A 50 -10.81 -10.09 -4.99
N ILE A 51 -10.83 -9.23 -3.96
CA ILE A 51 -9.86 -9.30 -2.86
C ILE A 51 -10.01 -10.62 -2.09
N LEU A 52 -11.24 -11.04 -1.77
CA LEU A 52 -11.52 -12.30 -1.07
C LEU A 52 -11.06 -13.51 -1.91
N LEU A 53 -11.41 -13.54 -3.20
CA LEU A 53 -10.97 -14.61 -4.11
C LEU A 53 -9.45 -14.67 -4.20
N SER A 54 -8.80 -13.52 -4.33
CA SER A 54 -7.34 -13.44 -4.34
C SER A 54 -6.71 -13.91 -3.04
N LEU A 55 -7.25 -13.53 -1.88
CA LEU A 55 -6.76 -13.98 -0.58
C LEU A 55 -6.86 -15.50 -0.45
N THR A 56 -7.97 -16.09 -0.87
CA THR A 56 -8.13 -17.56 -0.88
C THR A 56 -7.17 -18.23 -1.87
N PHE A 57 -7.07 -17.72 -3.09
CA PHE A 57 -6.24 -18.30 -4.14
C PHE A 57 -4.74 -18.25 -3.79
N TRP A 58 -4.22 -17.05 -3.48
CA TRP A 58 -2.81 -16.87 -3.13
C TRP A 58 -2.47 -17.49 -1.77
N GLY A 59 -3.40 -17.44 -0.82
CA GLY A 59 -3.27 -18.10 0.47
C GLY A 59 -3.18 -19.62 0.36
N MET A 60 -3.89 -20.24 -0.58
CA MET A 60 -3.77 -21.67 -0.85
C MET A 60 -2.43 -22.03 -1.48
N LEU A 61 -1.85 -21.13 -2.30
CA LEU A 61 -0.61 -21.38 -3.02
C LEU A 61 0.63 -21.37 -2.11
N TRP A 62 0.76 -20.35 -1.25
CA TRP A 62 1.97 -20.12 -0.43
C TRP A 62 1.67 -19.90 1.07
N GLY A 63 0.43 -20.11 1.51
CA GLY A 63 0.04 -19.93 2.91
C GLY A 63 0.00 -18.45 3.34
N PRO A 64 0.46 -18.12 4.56
CA PRO A 64 0.40 -16.76 5.10
C PRO A 64 1.12 -15.71 4.25
N VAL A 65 2.25 -16.07 3.64
CA VAL A 65 3.02 -15.16 2.77
C VAL A 65 2.19 -14.78 1.53
N GLY A 66 1.47 -15.75 0.96
CA GLY A 66 0.56 -15.52 -0.17
C GLY A 66 -0.60 -14.60 0.20
N MET A 67 -1.14 -14.71 1.41
CA MET A 67 -2.21 -13.82 1.90
C MET A 67 -1.74 -12.36 2.03
N VAL A 68 -0.53 -12.13 2.56
CA VAL A 68 0.04 -10.77 2.66
C VAL A 68 0.26 -10.15 1.29
N LEU A 69 0.69 -10.95 0.32
CA LEU A 69 0.98 -10.47 -1.05
C LEU A 69 -0.22 -10.49 -1.99
N ALA A 70 -1.36 -11.06 -1.59
CA ALA A 70 -2.52 -11.27 -2.46
C ALA A 70 -3.00 -9.97 -3.10
N VAL A 71 -3.11 -8.90 -2.30
CA VAL A 71 -3.58 -7.58 -2.72
C VAL A 71 -2.64 -6.92 -3.74
N PRO A 72 -1.34 -6.71 -3.46
CA PRO A 72 -0.44 -6.07 -4.42
C PRO A 72 -0.24 -6.88 -5.71
N ILE A 73 -0.18 -8.22 -5.63
CA ILE A 73 -0.05 -9.06 -6.83
C ILE A 73 -1.29 -8.92 -7.71
N THR A 74 -2.49 -9.02 -7.12
CA THR A 74 -3.77 -8.92 -7.86
C THR A 74 -3.96 -7.54 -8.49
N ALA A 75 -3.61 -6.48 -7.76
CA ALA A 75 -3.68 -5.12 -8.29
C ALA A 75 -2.71 -4.90 -9.45
N THR A 76 -1.47 -5.42 -9.33
CA THR A 76 -0.49 -5.37 -10.43
C THR A 76 -1.01 -6.14 -11.65
N MET A 77 -1.58 -7.33 -11.45
CA MET A 77 -2.20 -8.11 -12.51
C MET A 77 -3.32 -7.33 -13.21
N ARG A 78 -4.21 -6.66 -12.45
CA ARG A 78 -5.24 -5.78 -13.02
C ARG A 78 -4.64 -4.66 -13.87
N ILE A 79 -3.61 -3.96 -13.37
CA ILE A 79 -2.95 -2.87 -14.11
C ILE A 79 -2.37 -3.39 -15.44
N VAL A 80 -1.78 -4.59 -15.45
CA VAL A 80 -1.29 -5.22 -16.68
C VAL A 80 -2.45 -5.56 -17.62
N LEU A 81 -3.57 -6.11 -17.12
CA LEU A 81 -4.75 -6.44 -17.95
C LEU A 81 -5.37 -5.19 -18.59
N LEU A 82 -5.35 -4.04 -17.91
CA LEU A 82 -5.88 -2.79 -18.45
C LEU A 82 -5.06 -2.23 -19.62
N ARG A 83 -3.80 -2.65 -19.78
CA ARG A 83 -2.93 -2.19 -20.87
C ARG A 83 -3.30 -2.78 -22.23
N PHE A 84 -3.99 -3.92 -22.28
CA PHE A 84 -4.40 -4.54 -23.54
C PHE A 84 -5.92 -4.40 -23.73
N GLU A 85 -6.36 -4.02 -24.93
CA GLU A 85 -7.78 -3.78 -25.21
C GLU A 85 -8.62 -5.05 -25.02
N THR A 86 -8.11 -6.21 -25.43
CA THR A 86 -8.80 -7.50 -25.32
C THR A 86 -9.01 -7.95 -23.86
N THR A 87 -8.05 -7.70 -22.97
CA THR A 87 -8.13 -8.12 -21.56
C THR A 87 -8.62 -7.03 -20.60
N ARG A 88 -8.86 -5.82 -21.11
CA ARG A 88 -9.41 -4.69 -20.35
C ARG A 88 -10.74 -5.04 -19.67
N VAL A 89 -11.60 -5.82 -20.31
CA VAL A 89 -12.87 -6.27 -19.73
C VAL A 89 -12.64 -7.04 -18.43
N ILE A 90 -11.67 -7.96 -18.40
CA ILE A 90 -11.32 -8.72 -17.20
C ILE A 90 -10.81 -7.78 -16.09
N GLY A 91 -9.95 -6.83 -16.44
CA GLY A 91 -9.45 -5.83 -15.48
C GLY A 91 -10.57 -4.93 -14.89
N ASN A 92 -11.59 -4.61 -15.69
CA ASN A 92 -12.76 -3.84 -15.23
C ASN A 92 -13.69 -4.68 -14.35
N LEU A 93 -13.90 -5.96 -14.67
CA LEU A 93 -14.66 -6.89 -13.83
C LEU A 93 -14.02 -7.07 -12.45
N MET A 94 -12.70 -7.06 -12.36
CA MET A 94 -11.96 -7.09 -11.08
C MET A 94 -12.22 -5.84 -10.21
N ALA A 95 -12.61 -4.74 -10.83
CA ALA A 95 -13.07 -3.52 -10.14
C ALA A 95 -14.60 -3.50 -9.90
N GLY A 96 -15.34 -4.53 -10.36
CA GLY A 96 -16.80 -4.56 -10.33
C GLY A 96 -17.46 -3.66 -11.37
N ILE A 97 -16.71 -3.20 -12.38
CA ILE A 97 -17.21 -2.33 -13.45
C ILE A 97 -17.64 -3.22 -14.61
N PHE A 98 -18.95 -3.31 -14.83
CA PHE A 98 -19.51 -4.06 -15.96
C PHE A 98 -19.48 -3.21 -17.24
N PRO A 99 -19.15 -3.81 -18.39
CA PRO A 99 -19.22 -3.12 -19.67
C PRO A 99 -20.69 -3.02 -20.11
N GLU A 100 -21.45 -2.07 -19.56
CA GLU A 100 -22.86 -1.91 -19.96
C GLU A 100 -23.09 -0.99 -21.16
N HIS A 101 -22.14 -0.12 -21.54
CA HIS A 101 -22.32 0.75 -22.71
C HIS A 101 -21.03 0.91 -23.52
N MET A 102 -20.88 0.10 -24.56
CA MET A 102 -20.11 0.41 -25.78
C MET A 102 -21.05 0.28 -26.98
#